data_AF-A0A9P0P0U9-F1
#
_entry.id   AF-A0A9P0P0U9-F1
#
_cell.length_a   1.000
_cell.length_b   1.000
_cell.length_c   1.000
_cell.angle_alpha   90.00
_cell.angle_beta   90.00
_cell.angle_gamma   90.00
#
_symmetry.space_group_name_H-M   'P 1'
#
loop_
_entity.id
_entity.type
_entity.pdbx_description
1 polymer ?
#
loop_
_entity_poly.entity_id
_entity_poly.type
_entity_poly.pdbx_seq_one_letter_code
_entity_poly.pdbx_strand_id
1 'polypeptide(L)'
;MSQTKRPRSESSTDPKKWMEWYNEMEEDESEPEGNESESDDDFVYESEHDTDSEQGADEQSLDDEDEGMLDDDTYLAKDGMTRWKNGSFPLNVRTRACNIITHLPGPRNEARELKSEIDIYNLFLDQDIIGTIVESTNIYIQKARAKFGRERDARETDALEVRALIGLLYLIGSLRCSKKKSINYGTIQKATVSNHVIYLCRKTGLDFF
;
A
#
# COMPACT_ATOMS: atom_id res chain seq x y z
N MET A 1 37.98 3.37 9.56
CA MET A 1 37.81 1.91 9.76
C MET A 1 36.65 1.76 10.73
N SER A 2 35.49 1.18 10.47
CA SER A 2 34.98 0.30 9.43
C SER A 2 33.48 0.66 9.24
N GLN A 3 33.03 0.90 8.01
CA GLN A 3 31.61 1.06 7.73
C GLN A 3 31.03 -0.31 7.40
N THR A 4 30.25 -0.88 8.32
CA THR A 4 29.56 -2.16 8.10
C THR A 4 28.39 -1.90 7.15
N LYS A 5 28.60 -2.13 5.84
CA LYS A 5 27.53 -2.15 4.85
C LYS A 5 26.56 -3.29 5.18
N ARG A 6 25.25 -2.98 5.24
CA ARG A 6 24.20 -4.02 5.33
C ARG A 6 24.29 -4.94 4.10
N PRO A 7 24.17 -6.27 4.26
CA PRO A 7 24.30 -7.18 3.13
C PRO A 7 23.15 -6.99 2.14
N ARG A 8 23.50 -7.06 0.86
CA ARG A 8 22.56 -7.04 -0.27
C ARG A 8 21.71 -8.31 -0.19
N SER A 9 20.38 -8.20 -0.28
CA SER A 9 19.51 -9.37 -0.30
C SER A 9 19.83 -10.23 -1.53
N GLU A 10 20.35 -11.42 -1.28
CA GLU A 10 20.53 -12.42 -2.33
C GLU A 10 19.15 -12.97 -2.70
N SER A 11 18.83 -13.02 -4.00
CA SER A 11 17.67 -13.78 -4.46
C SER A 11 18.16 -15.17 -4.89
N SER A 12 17.56 -16.20 -4.30
CA SER A 12 17.78 -17.61 -4.67
C SER A 12 16.56 -18.14 -5.40
N THR A 13 16.76 -19.05 -6.36
CA THR A 13 15.68 -19.77 -7.07
C THR A 13 15.42 -21.17 -6.48
N ASP A 14 16.21 -21.59 -5.48
CA ASP A 14 16.07 -22.88 -4.81
C ASP A 14 15.10 -22.79 -3.62
N PRO A 15 13.97 -23.54 -3.63
CA PRO A 15 12.99 -23.55 -2.54
C PRO A 15 13.55 -23.97 -1.17
N LYS A 16 14.62 -24.78 -1.13
CA LYS A 16 15.23 -25.19 0.15
C LYS A 16 15.90 -24.03 0.88
N LYS A 17 16.53 -23.12 0.12
CA LYS A 17 17.20 -21.94 0.67
C LYS A 17 16.19 -20.96 1.28
N TRP A 18 14.94 -20.93 0.79
CA TRP A 18 13.87 -20.12 1.36
C TRP A 18 13.33 -20.69 2.69
N MET A 19 13.22 -22.02 2.79
CA MET A 19 12.81 -22.68 4.03
C MET A 19 13.84 -22.48 5.14
N GLU A 20 15.13 -22.47 4.80
CA GLU A 20 16.19 -22.16 5.76
C GLU A 20 16.09 -20.71 6.27
N TRP A 21 15.90 -19.73 5.39
CA TRP A 21 15.68 -18.34 5.82
C TRP A 21 14.45 -18.15 6.68
N TYR A 22 13.36 -18.88 6.37
CA TYR A 22 12.14 -18.82 7.16
C TYR A 22 12.35 -19.33 8.59
N ASN A 23 13.08 -20.45 8.76
CA ASN A 23 13.38 -21.00 10.07
C ASN A 23 14.38 -20.13 10.86
N GLU A 24 15.37 -19.53 10.19
CA GLU A 24 16.33 -18.62 10.84
C GLU A 24 15.64 -17.37 11.41
N MET A 25 14.57 -16.88 10.76
CA MET A 25 13.77 -15.77 11.29
C MET A 25 12.84 -16.16 12.45
N GLU A 26 12.34 -17.41 12.49
CA GLU A 26 11.54 -17.89 13.62
C GLU A 26 12.37 -18.09 14.90
N GLU A 27 13.66 -18.42 14.79
CA GLU A 27 14.53 -18.62 15.96
C GLU A 27 15.03 -17.31 16.61
N ASP A 28 15.08 -16.19 15.86
CA ASP A 28 15.52 -14.89 16.38
C ASP A 28 14.40 -14.09 17.08
N GLU A 29 13.15 -14.58 17.03
CA GLU A 29 11.97 -13.93 17.64
C GLU A 29 11.65 -14.44 19.06
N SER A 30 12.45 -15.35 19.63
CA SER A 30 12.24 -15.88 20.98
C SER A 30 13.15 -15.24 22.05
N GLU A 31 12.81 -14.04 22.53
CA GLU A 31 13.32 -13.44 23.79
C GLU A 31 12.18 -12.71 24.54
N PRO A 32 12.30 -12.49 25.86
CA PRO A 32 11.20 -12.70 26.82
C PRO A 32 10.33 -11.47 27.06
N GLU A 33 9.12 -11.71 27.60
CA GLU A 33 8.16 -10.70 28.06
C GLU A 33 8.81 -9.67 29.01
N GLY A 34 9.11 -8.49 28.46
CA GLY A 34 9.63 -7.32 29.17
C GLY A 34 8.62 -6.17 29.12
N ASN A 35 7.95 -5.94 30.24
CA ASN A 35 7.13 -4.76 30.52
C ASN A 35 8.01 -3.51 30.59
N GLU A 36 7.80 -2.48 29.75
CA GLU A 36 8.24 -1.11 30.05
C GLU A 36 7.59 -0.01 29.16
N SER A 37 6.90 0.88 29.88
CA SER A 37 6.69 2.33 29.72
C SER A 37 6.53 2.99 28.34
N GLU A 38 5.43 3.73 28.20
CA GLU A 38 5.09 4.66 27.13
C GLU A 38 6.12 5.80 26.99
N SER A 39 6.65 5.98 25.78
CA SER A 39 7.28 7.22 25.30
C SER A 39 6.90 7.39 23.83
N ASP A 40 5.86 8.19 23.59
CA ASP A 40 5.36 8.55 22.27
C ASP A 40 6.17 9.77 21.77
N ASP A 41 7.31 9.52 21.13
CA ASP A 41 8.13 10.54 20.47
C ASP A 41 7.90 10.48 18.95
N ASP A 42 7.30 11.54 18.43
CA ASP A 42 6.88 11.73 17.05
C ASP A 42 8.11 11.97 16.15
N PHE A 43 8.58 10.91 15.48
CA PHE A 43 9.78 11.00 14.63
C PHE A 43 9.42 11.59 13.25
N VAL A 44 9.51 12.91 13.12
CA VAL A 44 9.41 13.64 11.84
C VAL A 44 10.73 13.51 11.09
N TYR A 45 10.72 12.91 9.90
CA TYR A 45 11.86 12.92 8.99
C TYR A 45 11.87 14.25 8.21
N GLU A 46 12.62 15.25 8.68
CA GLU A 46 12.98 16.41 7.85
C GLU A 46 14.08 16.00 6.87
N SER A 47 13.76 16.07 5.58
CA SER A 47 14.74 15.90 4.50
C SER A 47 15.38 17.25 4.20
N GLU A 48 16.60 17.48 4.68
CA GLU A 48 17.44 18.63 4.33
C GLU A 48 18.01 18.47 2.92
N HIS A 49 17.18 18.65 1.88
CA HIS A 49 17.69 18.75 0.52
C HIS A 49 17.89 20.22 0.16
N ASP A 50 19.11 20.70 0.40
CA ASP A 50 19.60 22.00 -0.09
C ASP A 50 19.75 21.91 -1.61
N THR A 51 19.00 22.73 -2.36
CA THR A 51 18.99 22.71 -3.84
C THR A 51 19.93 23.78 -4.44
N ASP A 52 20.64 24.54 -3.61
CA ASP A 52 21.53 25.63 -4.05
C ASP A 52 23.01 25.19 -4.15
N SER A 53 23.31 24.17 -4.96
CA SER A 53 24.69 23.93 -5.41
C SER A 53 24.79 23.96 -6.93
N GLU A 54 25.03 25.20 -7.36
CA GLU A 54 25.50 25.73 -8.63
C GLU A 54 26.40 24.79 -9.45
N GLN A 55 26.21 24.78 -10.78
CA GLN A 55 27.33 24.75 -11.72
C GLN A 55 26.90 25.35 -13.06
N GLY A 56 27.27 26.63 -13.26
CA GLY A 56 27.21 27.29 -14.55
C GLY A 56 28.16 26.61 -15.52
N ALA A 57 27.63 26.12 -16.63
CA ALA A 57 28.43 25.63 -17.74
C ALA A 57 28.89 26.83 -18.56
N ASP A 58 30.16 27.19 -18.40
CA ASP A 58 30.89 28.13 -19.25
C ASP A 58 30.84 27.62 -20.70
N GLU A 59 30.34 28.44 -21.63
CA GLU A 59 30.31 28.14 -23.06
C GLU A 59 31.73 28.28 -23.63
N GLN A 60 32.53 27.22 -23.55
CA GLN A 60 33.74 27.11 -24.37
C GLN A 60 33.42 26.42 -25.69
N SER A 61 33.28 27.24 -26.72
CA SER A 61 33.28 26.80 -28.12
C SER A 61 34.62 26.12 -28.43
N LEU A 62 34.59 24.82 -28.69
CA LEU A 62 35.69 24.14 -29.37
C LEU A 62 35.17 23.64 -30.71
N ASP A 63 35.73 24.23 -31.75
CA ASP A 63 35.47 24.00 -33.16
C ASP A 63 35.64 22.52 -33.55
N ASP A 64 34.88 22.18 -34.60
CA ASP A 64 34.84 20.91 -35.33
C ASP A 64 36.23 20.31 -35.63
N GLU A 65 36.38 19.00 -35.43
CA GLU A 65 37.21 18.12 -36.29
C GLU A 65 36.93 16.62 -36.00
N ASP A 66 36.12 16.03 -36.88
CA ASP A 66 36.33 14.77 -37.61
C ASP A 66 36.55 13.40 -36.93
N GLU A 67 35.95 12.41 -37.60
CA GLU A 67 36.18 10.96 -37.62
C GLU A 67 35.94 10.06 -36.38
N GLY A 68 34.88 9.25 -36.51
CA GLY A 68 34.97 7.80 -36.29
C GLY A 68 34.95 7.29 -34.85
N MET A 69 33.77 6.84 -34.42
CA MET A 69 33.47 5.69 -33.52
C MET A 69 32.17 5.98 -32.76
N LEU A 70 31.02 5.67 -33.38
CA LEU A 70 29.77 5.55 -32.63
C LEU A 70 29.78 4.19 -31.93
N ASP A 71 30.39 4.15 -30.75
CA ASP A 71 30.25 3.05 -29.82
C ASP A 71 28.76 2.95 -29.43
N ASP A 72 28.05 1.97 -29.98
CA ASP A 72 26.65 1.70 -29.64
C ASP A 72 26.61 0.95 -28.31
N ASP A 73 26.93 1.65 -27.22
CA ASP A 73 26.80 1.16 -25.86
C ASP A 73 25.31 0.94 -25.55
N THR A 74 24.78 -0.20 -25.96
CA THR A 74 23.43 -0.64 -25.64
C THR A 74 23.50 -1.91 -24.80
N TYR A 75 23.07 -1.82 -23.54
CA TYR A 75 22.95 -2.96 -22.63
C TYR A 75 21.60 -3.65 -22.79
N LEU A 76 21.59 -4.98 -22.79
CA LEU A 76 20.35 -5.76 -22.79
C LEU A 76 19.98 -6.17 -21.36
N ALA A 77 18.72 -5.96 -20.99
CA ALA A 77 18.20 -6.39 -19.70
C ALA A 77 18.07 -7.92 -19.63
N LYS A 78 17.90 -8.43 -18.41
CA LYS A 78 17.79 -9.88 -18.13
C LYS A 78 16.59 -10.55 -18.83
N ASP A 79 15.57 -9.78 -19.18
CA ASP A 79 14.39 -10.22 -19.94
C ASP A 79 14.69 -10.49 -21.44
N GLY A 80 15.90 -10.12 -21.91
CA GLY A 80 16.31 -10.26 -23.31
C GLY A 80 15.59 -9.30 -24.27
N MET A 81 14.76 -8.38 -23.75
CA MET A 81 13.84 -7.58 -24.56
C MET A 81 14.08 -6.08 -24.36
N THR A 82 14.40 -5.66 -23.13
CA THR A 82 14.60 -4.26 -22.82
C THR A 82 16.05 -3.86 -23.11
N ARG A 83 16.24 -2.84 -23.96
CA ARG A 83 17.55 -2.30 -24.32
C ARG A 83 17.78 -0.94 -23.66
N TRP A 84 18.92 -0.77 -23.00
CA TRP A 84 19.34 0.44 -22.32
C TRP A 84 20.49 1.06 -23.10
N LYS A 85 20.28 2.24 -23.68
CA LYS A 85 21.33 2.98 -24.36
C LYS A 85 22.10 3.82 -23.34
N ASN A 86 23.41 3.64 -23.29
CA ASN A 86 24.34 4.40 -22.42
C ASN A 86 24.89 5.65 -23.11
N GLY A 87 24.81 5.70 -24.44
CA GLY A 87 25.28 6.85 -25.22
C GLY A 87 24.36 8.06 -25.14
N SER A 88 24.95 9.25 -25.26
CA SER A 88 24.23 10.51 -25.39
C SER A 88 23.24 10.44 -26.58
N PHE A 89 21.99 10.82 -26.34
CA PHE A 89 21.00 10.91 -27.41
C PHE A 89 21.38 12.06 -28.35
N PRO A 90 21.08 11.96 -29.67
CA PRO A 90 21.37 13.05 -30.59
C PRO A 90 20.72 14.34 -30.08
N LEU A 91 21.55 15.35 -29.80
CA LEU A 91 21.11 16.63 -29.26
C LEU A 91 20.32 17.46 -30.31
N ASN A 92 20.47 17.12 -31.59
CA ASN A 92 19.76 17.75 -32.71
C ASN A 92 18.39 17.12 -32.97
N VAL A 93 17.60 16.93 -31.91
CA VAL A 93 16.21 16.51 -32.02
C VAL A 93 15.34 17.64 -31.50
N ARG A 94 14.46 18.16 -32.36
CA ARG A 94 13.47 19.15 -31.95
C ARG A 94 12.52 18.52 -30.93
N THR A 95 12.63 18.93 -29.67
CA THR A 95 11.59 18.66 -28.67
C THR A 95 10.28 19.27 -29.16
N ARG A 96 9.18 18.51 -29.08
CA ARG A 96 7.86 19.00 -29.48
C ARG A 96 7.50 20.22 -28.64
N ALA A 97 6.83 21.21 -29.24
CA ALA A 97 6.42 22.44 -28.55
C ALA A 97 5.38 22.20 -27.44
N CYS A 98 4.76 21.02 -27.39
CA CYS A 98 3.83 20.62 -26.35
C CYS A 98 3.79 19.10 -26.18
N ASN A 99 3.27 18.65 -25.04
CA ASN A 99 3.01 17.25 -24.75
C ASN A 99 1.86 16.73 -25.63
N ILE A 100 2.05 15.58 -26.27
CA ILE A 100 0.96 14.89 -26.96
C ILE A 100 0.17 14.09 -25.92
N ILE A 101 -0.99 14.61 -25.51
CA ILE A 101 -1.94 13.89 -24.66
C ILE A 101 -2.78 12.99 -25.58
N THR A 102 -2.43 11.70 -25.66
CA THR A 102 -3.16 10.73 -26.50
C THR A 102 -4.40 10.16 -25.82
N HIS A 103 -4.42 10.15 -24.48
CA HIS A 103 -5.54 9.66 -23.69
C HIS A 103 -5.93 10.70 -22.65
N LEU A 104 -7.22 11.05 -22.63
CA LEU A 104 -7.75 11.90 -21.58
C LEU A 104 -7.81 11.12 -20.26
N PRO A 105 -7.53 11.78 -19.13
CA PRO A 105 -7.73 11.19 -17.82
C PRO A 105 -9.22 10.93 -17.58
N GLY A 106 -9.57 9.73 -17.11
CA GLY A 106 -10.94 9.38 -16.76
C GLY A 106 -11.17 7.88 -16.59
N PRO A 107 -12.37 7.50 -16.11
CA PRO A 107 -12.78 6.10 -16.01
C PRO A 107 -12.76 5.42 -17.38
N ARG A 108 -12.24 4.20 -17.44
CA ARG A 108 -12.14 3.40 -18.67
C ARG A 108 -13.23 2.32 -18.69
N ASN A 109 -13.61 1.91 -19.90
CA ASN A 109 -14.48 0.76 -20.16
C ASN A 109 -15.81 0.83 -19.38
N GLU A 110 -16.18 -0.27 -18.74
CA GLU A 110 -17.43 -0.45 -17.98
C GLU A 110 -17.61 0.62 -16.89
N ALA A 111 -16.53 1.08 -16.26
CA ALA A 111 -16.56 2.14 -15.26
C ALA A 111 -17.04 3.50 -15.82
N ARG A 112 -17.04 3.69 -17.14
CA ARG A 112 -17.51 4.93 -17.78
C ARG A 112 -19.04 5.05 -17.78
N GLU A 113 -19.75 3.93 -17.83
CA GLU A 113 -21.21 3.92 -17.98
C GLU A 113 -21.93 3.83 -16.63
N LEU A 114 -21.23 3.39 -15.59
CA LEU A 114 -21.77 3.27 -14.24
C LEU A 114 -21.97 4.64 -13.58
N LYS A 115 -23.17 4.84 -13.02
CA LYS A 115 -23.54 6.05 -12.28
C LYS A 115 -23.87 5.79 -10.81
N SER A 116 -24.16 4.55 -10.48
CA SER A 116 -24.55 4.12 -9.14
C SER A 116 -23.31 3.88 -8.29
N GLU A 117 -23.27 4.41 -7.06
CA GLU A 117 -22.08 4.25 -6.20
C GLU A 117 -21.83 2.77 -5.87
N ILE A 118 -22.90 1.97 -5.71
CA ILE A 118 -22.76 0.55 -5.39
C ILE A 118 -22.20 -0.25 -6.58
N ASP A 119 -22.56 0.13 -7.81
CA ASP A 119 -22.07 -0.57 -9.00
C ASP A 119 -20.60 -0.24 -9.24
N ILE A 120 -20.21 1.03 -9.02
CA ILE A 120 -18.81 1.45 -9.05
C ILE A 120 -18.00 0.74 -7.95
N TYR A 121 -18.56 0.64 -6.75
CA TYR A 121 -17.94 -0.09 -5.64
C TYR A 121 -17.71 -1.57 -5.98
N ASN A 122 -18.68 -2.22 -6.62
CA ASN A 122 -18.58 -3.62 -7.01
C ASN A 122 -17.56 -3.88 -8.13
N LEU A 123 -16.98 -2.86 -8.79
CA LEU A 123 -15.83 -3.00 -9.70
C LEU A 123 -14.48 -3.12 -8.97
N PHE A 124 -14.43 -2.66 -7.72
CA PHE A 124 -13.23 -2.74 -6.88
C PHE A 124 -13.28 -3.96 -5.96
N LEU A 125 -14.49 -4.31 -5.51
CA LEU A 125 -14.76 -5.42 -4.61
C LEU A 125 -15.80 -6.36 -5.20
N ASP A 126 -15.33 -7.07 -6.22
CA ASP A 126 -16.09 -8.06 -6.97
C ASP A 126 -16.55 -9.22 -6.07
N GLN A 127 -17.55 -9.96 -6.57
CA GLN A 127 -18.07 -11.13 -5.85
C GLN A 127 -16.99 -12.20 -5.62
N ASP A 128 -16.04 -12.34 -6.55
CA ASP A 128 -14.96 -13.33 -6.43
C ASP A 128 -13.97 -12.97 -5.32
N ILE A 129 -13.68 -11.67 -5.15
CA ILE A 129 -12.83 -11.18 -4.05
C ILE A 129 -13.53 -11.45 -2.71
N ILE A 130 -14.82 -11.12 -2.61
CA ILE A 130 -15.61 -11.37 -1.40
C ILE A 130 -15.69 -12.88 -1.12
N GLY A 131 -15.90 -13.70 -2.14
CA GLY A 131 -15.91 -15.17 -2.03
C GLY A 131 -14.60 -15.70 -1.50
N THR A 132 -13.47 -15.23 -2.03
CA THR A 132 -12.12 -15.62 -1.58
C THR A 132 -11.89 -15.27 -0.11
N ILE A 133 -12.35 -14.09 0.33
CA ILE A 133 -12.27 -13.67 1.74
C ILE A 133 -13.10 -14.59 2.62
N VAL A 134 -14.35 -14.87 2.23
CA VAL A 134 -15.25 -15.76 2.98
C VAL A 134 -14.64 -17.15 3.11
N GLU A 135 -14.15 -17.72 2.03
CA GLU A 135 -13.59 -19.08 2.01
C GLU A 135 -12.33 -19.17 2.88
N SER A 136 -11.40 -18.21 2.73
CA SER A 136 -10.19 -18.13 3.54
C SER A 136 -10.51 -17.95 5.03
N THR A 137 -11.49 -17.12 5.35
CA THR A 137 -11.92 -16.87 6.73
C THR A 137 -12.59 -18.10 7.33
N ASN A 138 -13.44 -18.80 6.57
CA ASN A 138 -14.11 -20.02 7.02
C ASN A 138 -13.11 -21.16 7.30
N ILE A 139 -12.06 -21.30 6.48
CA ILE A 139 -10.94 -22.22 6.78
C ILE A 139 -10.30 -21.89 8.14
N TYR A 140 -10.08 -20.62 8.42
CA TYR A 140 -9.51 -20.19 9.71
C TYR A 140 -10.48 -20.43 10.88
N ILE A 141 -11.76 -20.12 10.71
CA ILE A 141 -12.81 -20.35 11.73
C ILE A 141 -12.87 -21.82 12.09
N GLN A 142 -12.82 -22.72 11.10
CA GLN A 142 -12.84 -24.17 11.33
C GLN A 142 -11.65 -24.63 12.18
N LYS A 143 -10.45 -24.10 11.95
CA LYS A 143 -9.25 -24.38 12.77
C LYS A 143 -9.38 -23.83 14.19
N ALA A 144 -9.94 -22.63 14.33
CA ALA A 144 -10.09 -21.96 15.62
C ALA A 144 -11.30 -22.48 16.44
N ARG A 145 -12.25 -23.18 15.82
CA ARG A 145 -13.51 -23.65 16.43
C ARG A 145 -13.30 -24.41 17.74
N ALA A 146 -12.26 -25.24 17.82
CA ALA A 146 -11.94 -26.01 19.02
C ALA A 146 -11.61 -25.14 20.25
N LYS A 147 -11.21 -23.87 20.06
CA LYS A 147 -10.89 -22.92 21.14
C LYS A 147 -12.14 -22.31 21.78
N PHE A 148 -13.31 -22.44 21.15
CA PHE A 148 -14.55 -21.82 21.61
C PHE A 148 -15.48 -22.87 22.23
N GLY A 149 -15.94 -22.60 23.45
CA GLY A 149 -16.89 -23.49 24.15
C GLY A 149 -18.32 -23.40 23.65
N ARG A 150 -18.66 -22.39 22.83
CA ARG A 150 -20.00 -22.17 22.26
C ARG A 150 -19.93 -22.14 20.75
N GLU A 151 -20.79 -22.93 20.10
CA GLU A 151 -20.86 -23.03 18.64
C GLU A 151 -21.12 -21.69 17.96
N ARG A 152 -21.95 -20.83 18.57
CA ARG A 152 -22.30 -19.51 18.04
C ARG A 152 -21.10 -18.56 17.90
N ASP A 153 -20.05 -18.75 18.72
CA ASP A 153 -18.90 -17.85 18.76
C ASP A 153 -17.90 -18.18 17.62
N ALA A 154 -18.05 -19.35 16.97
CA ALA A 154 -17.25 -19.82 15.84
C ALA A 154 -18.12 -20.36 14.69
N ARG A 155 -19.17 -19.61 14.35
CA ARG A 155 -20.00 -19.85 13.18
C ARG A 155 -19.26 -19.41 11.92
N GLU A 156 -19.47 -20.15 10.83
CA GLU A 156 -18.97 -19.76 9.51
C GLU A 156 -19.58 -18.42 9.07
N THR A 157 -18.83 -17.70 8.25
CA THR A 157 -19.18 -16.38 7.74
C THR A 157 -19.79 -16.46 6.35
N ASP A 158 -20.72 -15.54 6.09
CA ASP A 158 -21.37 -15.38 4.78
C ASP A 158 -20.86 -14.14 4.03
N ALA A 159 -21.04 -14.12 2.71
CA ALA A 159 -20.71 -12.95 1.88
C ALA A 159 -21.43 -11.67 2.34
N LEU A 160 -22.65 -11.80 2.86
CA LEU A 160 -23.40 -10.66 3.42
C LEU A 160 -22.74 -10.11 4.69
N GLU A 161 -22.29 -11.00 5.58
CA GLU A 161 -21.61 -10.61 6.82
C GLU A 161 -20.27 -9.94 6.53
N VAL A 162 -19.50 -10.45 5.56
CA VAL A 162 -18.24 -9.83 5.11
C VAL A 162 -18.49 -8.45 4.47
N ARG A 163 -19.52 -8.32 3.62
CA ARG A 163 -19.92 -7.02 3.05
C ARG A 163 -20.37 -6.03 4.14
N ALA A 164 -21.11 -6.51 5.14
CA ALA A 164 -21.52 -5.69 6.28
C ALA A 164 -20.32 -5.23 7.12
N LEU A 165 -19.34 -6.11 7.35
CA LEU A 165 -18.10 -5.78 8.03
C LEU A 165 -17.31 -4.69 7.28
N ILE A 166 -17.14 -4.83 5.97
CA ILE A 166 -16.47 -3.81 5.15
C ILE A 166 -17.22 -2.48 5.21
N GLY A 167 -18.55 -2.49 5.11
CA GLY A 167 -19.37 -1.30 5.27
C GLY A 167 -19.18 -0.62 6.63
N LEU A 168 -19.05 -1.40 7.71
CA LEU A 168 -18.73 -0.90 9.04
C LEU A 168 -17.33 -0.26 9.08
N LEU A 169 -16.34 -0.85 8.43
CA LEU A 169 -14.99 -0.28 8.34
C LEU A 169 -14.99 1.08 7.62
N TYR A 170 -15.73 1.22 6.53
CA TYR A 170 -15.91 2.51 5.86
C TYR A 170 -16.54 3.56 6.77
N LEU A 171 -17.54 3.16 7.57
CA LEU A 171 -18.18 4.06 8.54
C LEU A 171 -17.21 4.47 9.67
N ILE A 172 -16.39 3.54 10.18
CA ILE A 172 -15.38 3.85 11.20
C ILE A 172 -14.32 4.81 10.63
N GLY A 173 -13.91 4.60 9.38
CA GLY A 173 -12.98 5.47 8.66
C GLY A 173 -13.55 6.87 8.44
N SER A 174 -14.79 6.99 7.99
CA SER A 174 -15.45 8.29 7.77
C SER A 174 -15.66 9.07 9.06
N LEU A 175 -15.93 8.37 10.17
CA LEU A 175 -16.07 8.97 11.50
C LEU A 175 -14.72 9.27 12.18
N ARG A 176 -13.57 9.01 11.53
CA ARG A 176 -12.21 9.18 12.08
C ARG A 176 -12.04 8.48 13.44
N CYS A 177 -12.68 7.32 13.59
CA CYS A 177 -12.68 6.58 14.85
C CYS A 177 -11.73 5.37 14.81
N SER A 178 -10.90 5.21 13.78
CA SER A 178 -10.03 4.03 13.61
C SER A 178 -9.13 3.69 14.80
N LYS A 179 -8.72 4.69 15.59
CA LYS A 179 -7.86 4.52 16.77
C LYS A 179 -8.63 4.35 18.10
N LYS A 180 -9.97 4.36 18.09
CA LYS A 180 -10.75 4.23 19.33
C LYS A 180 -10.94 2.75 19.67
N LYS A 181 -10.81 2.41 20.96
CA LYS A 181 -11.02 1.05 21.45
C LYS A 181 -12.46 0.59 21.17
N SER A 182 -12.61 -0.63 20.64
CA SER A 182 -13.91 -1.25 20.30
C SER A 182 -14.90 -1.29 21.47
N ILE A 183 -14.38 -1.34 22.70
CA ILE A 183 -15.15 -1.33 23.96
C ILE A 183 -16.02 -0.07 24.09
N ASN A 184 -15.59 1.07 23.53
CA ASN A 184 -16.33 2.34 23.62
C ASN A 184 -17.51 2.44 22.63
N TYR A 185 -17.62 1.52 21.67
CA TYR A 185 -18.73 1.49 20.71
C TYR A 185 -19.91 0.66 21.19
N GLY A 186 -19.80 0.01 22.35
CA GLY A 186 -20.88 -0.78 22.96
C GLY A 186 -22.02 0.06 23.54
N THR A 187 -21.81 1.35 23.79
CA THR A 187 -22.86 2.27 24.27
C THR A 187 -23.52 2.99 23.11
N ILE A 188 -24.18 2.22 22.24
CA ILE A 188 -25.05 2.76 21.20
C ILE A 188 -26.38 3.09 21.87
N GLN A 189 -26.63 4.37 22.15
CA GLN A 189 -28.00 4.81 22.39
C GLN A 189 -28.73 4.96 21.05
N LYS A 190 -29.90 4.30 20.92
CA LYS A 190 -30.80 4.45 19.78
C LYS A 190 -31.20 5.92 19.66
N ALA A 191 -30.71 6.61 18.64
CA ALA A 191 -31.28 7.89 18.22
C ALA A 191 -32.14 7.61 16.97
N THR A 192 -33.46 7.59 17.16
CA THR A 192 -34.42 7.64 16.04
C THR A 192 -34.59 9.07 15.59
N VAL A 193 -34.15 9.38 14.38
CA VAL A 193 -34.61 10.57 13.66
C VAL A 193 -35.21 10.08 12.34
N SER A 194 -36.54 10.17 12.25
CA SER A 194 -37.36 9.96 11.05
C SER A 194 -36.93 8.80 10.14
N ASN A 195 -37.44 7.59 10.44
CA ASN A 195 -37.40 6.38 9.61
C ASN A 195 -36.03 5.84 9.12
N HIS A 196 -34.91 6.44 9.49
CA HIS A 196 -33.58 5.83 9.36
C HIS A 196 -32.85 5.80 10.70
N VAL A 197 -32.41 4.61 11.12
CA VAL A 197 -31.56 4.44 12.30
C VAL A 197 -30.12 4.79 11.90
N ILE A 198 -29.64 5.96 12.33
CA ILE A 198 -28.26 6.39 12.14
C ILE A 198 -27.52 6.18 13.46
N TYR A 199 -26.47 5.37 13.44
CA TYR A 199 -25.60 5.12 14.58
C TYR A 199 -24.55 6.26 14.67
N LEU A 200 -24.75 7.20 15.59
CA LEU A 200 -23.82 8.33 15.81
C LEU A 200 -22.95 8.10 17.05
N CYS A 201 -21.64 8.32 16.89
CA CYS A 201 -20.66 8.37 17.98
C CYS A 201 -20.67 9.78 18.60
N ARG A 202 -21.16 9.94 19.84
CA ARG A 202 -20.96 11.19 20.60
C ARG A 202 -19.57 11.19 21.24
N LYS A 203 -18.77 12.22 20.96
CA LYS A 203 -17.67 12.63 21.84
C LYS A 203 -18.30 13.14 23.14
N THR A 204 -18.16 12.41 24.24
CA THR A 204 -18.35 12.99 25.57
C THR A 204 -17.10 13.77 25.91
N GLY A 205 -17.10 15.07 25.59
CA GLY A 205 -16.22 16.04 26.23
C GLY A 205 -16.88 16.50 27.51
N LEU A 206 -16.48 15.88 28.63
CA LEU A 206 -16.33 16.62 29.87
C LEU A 206 -15.12 17.54 29.64
N ASP A 207 -15.33 18.84 29.68
CA ASP A 207 -14.42 19.81 30.29
C ASP A 207 -15.20 21.11 30.52
N PHE A 208 -15.56 21.30 31.79
CA PHE A 208 -15.93 22.59 32.36
C PHE A 208 -14.64 23.38 32.53
N PHE A 209 -14.50 24.48 31.79
CA PHE A 209 -14.03 25.83 32.17
C PHE A 209 -13.56 26.59 30.93
#